data_AF-A0A2D8JEP2-F1
#
_entry.id   AF-A0A2D8JEP2-F1
#
_cell.length_a   1.000
_cell.length_b   1.000
_cell.length_c   1.000
_cell.angle_alpha   90.00
_cell.angle_beta   90.00
_cell.angle_gamma   90.00
#
_symmetry.space_group_name_H-M   'P 1'
#
loop_
_entity.id
_entity.type
_entity.pdbx_description
1 polymer ?
#
loop_
_entity_poly.entity_id
_entity_poly.type
_entity_poly.pdbx_seq_one_letter_code
_entity_poly.pdbx_strand_id
1 'polypeptide(L)'
;MMRQMREATKPIMLLAALAFVALMVFEWGMDMSGRSGGSVGEIGSVNGQPVNYESYMAAYRQLYDQVQRNQEELISSQQNKEIEDAAFDEVVTQLL
;
A
#
# COMPACT_ATOMS: atom_id res chain seq x y z
N MET A 1 -6.62 17.71 54.51
CA MET A 1 -6.86 18.20 53.13
C MET A 1 -5.75 17.82 52.13
N MET A 2 -4.47 17.73 52.51
CA MET A 2 -3.37 17.36 51.57
C MET A 2 -3.39 15.92 51.01
N ARG A 3 -4.25 15.04 51.53
CA ARG A 3 -4.34 13.63 51.11
C ARG A 3 -5.22 13.42 49.87
N GLN A 4 -6.23 14.28 49.70
CA GLN A 4 -7.17 14.22 48.58
C GLN A 4 -6.53 14.64 47.26
N MET A 5 -5.57 15.58 47.28
CA MET A 5 -4.84 15.96 46.06
C MET A 5 -3.97 14.82 45.53
N ARG A 6 -3.43 13.96 46.40
CA ARG A 6 -2.66 12.77 46.00
C ARG A 6 -3.55 11.61 45.53
N GLU A 7 -4.76 11.50 46.07
CA GLU A 7 -5.75 10.50 45.65
C GLU A 7 -6.28 10.77 44.24
N ALA A 8 -6.41 12.04 43.84
CA ALA A 8 -6.85 12.42 42.50
C ALA A 8 -5.77 12.23 41.40
N THR A 9 -4.48 12.28 41.74
CA THR A 9 -3.40 12.08 40.76
C THR A 9 -3.30 10.63 40.27
N LYS A 10 -3.57 9.65 41.14
CA LYS A 10 -3.49 8.22 40.79
C LYS A 10 -4.41 7.80 39.64
N PRO A 11 -5.72 8.12 39.64
CA PRO A 11 -6.60 7.73 38.53
C PRO A 11 -6.25 8.48 37.25
N ILE A 12 -5.83 9.75 37.31
CA ILE A 12 -5.39 10.52 36.14
C ILE A 12 -4.13 9.90 35.53
N MET A 13 -3.15 9.53 36.35
CA MET A 13 -1.92 8.85 35.88
C MET A 13 -2.23 7.49 35.25
N LEU A 14 -3.14 6.71 35.85
CA LEU A 14 -3.57 5.43 35.29
C LEU A 14 -4.28 5.61 33.94
N LEU A 15 -5.16 6.61 33.83
CA LEU A 15 -5.87 6.93 32.60
C LEU A 15 -4.91 7.43 31.52
N ALA A 16 -3.92 8.26 31.88
CA ALA A 16 -2.88 8.71 30.96
C ALA A 16 -1.98 7.56 30.48
N ALA A 17 -1.60 6.64 31.38
CA ALA A 17 -0.82 5.46 31.02
C ALA A 17 -1.60 4.52 30.08
N LEU A 18 -2.90 4.30 30.36
CA LEU A 18 -3.78 3.55 29.46
C LEU A 18 -3.94 4.23 28.10
N ALA A 19 -4.15 5.55 28.08
CA ALA A 19 -4.27 6.32 26.85
C ALA A 19 -2.97 6.28 26.03
N PHE A 20 -1.81 6.30 26.69
CA PHE A 20 -0.49 6.22 26.04
C PHE A 20 -0.25 4.84 25.41
N VAL A 21 -0.57 3.76 26.13
CA VAL A 21 -0.49 2.38 25.59
C VAL A 21 -1.51 2.19 24.46
N ALA A 22 -2.72 2.71 24.63
CA ALA A 22 -3.72 2.69 23.58
C ALA A 22 -3.21 3.42 22.33
N LEU A 23 -2.65 4.63 22.47
CA LEU A 23 -2.05 5.35 21.35
C LEU A 23 -0.92 4.57 20.67
N MET A 24 -0.01 3.95 21.41
CA MET A 24 1.02 3.10 20.80
C MET A 24 0.40 1.95 19.99
N VAL A 25 -0.62 1.28 20.53
CA VAL A 25 -1.30 0.16 19.84
C VAL A 25 -2.13 0.65 18.65
N PHE A 26 -2.76 1.82 18.74
CA PHE A 26 -3.54 2.38 17.64
C PHE A 26 -2.64 2.94 16.54
N GLU A 27 -1.63 3.73 16.89
CA GLU A 27 -0.74 4.38 15.94
C GLU A 27 0.18 3.37 15.26
N TRP A 28 0.77 2.42 15.99
CA TRP A 28 1.67 1.42 15.40
C TRP A 28 0.90 0.18 14.92
N GLY A 29 -0.21 -0.18 15.56
CA GLY A 29 -1.03 -1.32 15.16
C GLY A 29 -1.94 -1.03 13.97
N MET A 30 -2.43 0.20 13.79
CA MET A 30 -3.12 0.57 12.55
C MET A 30 -2.14 0.80 11.39
N ASP A 31 -0.94 1.32 11.66
CA ASP A 31 0.10 1.46 10.64
C ASP A 31 0.64 0.08 10.18
N MET A 32 0.81 -0.88 11.11
CA MET A 32 1.08 -2.28 10.77
C MET A 32 -0.08 -3.01 10.07
N SER A 33 -1.33 -2.55 10.23
CA SER A 33 -2.51 -3.19 9.62
C SER A 33 -2.67 -2.90 8.11
N GLY A 34 -1.69 -2.24 7.48
CA GLY A 34 -1.64 -2.05 6.03
C GLY A 34 -2.74 -1.14 5.48
N ARG A 35 -3.40 -0.34 6.33
CA ARG A 35 -4.42 0.64 5.91
C ARG A 35 -3.79 1.96 5.46
N SER A 36 -2.55 2.26 5.87
CA SER A 36 -1.80 3.49 5.53
C SER A 36 -0.43 3.26 4.88
N GLY A 37 0.16 2.08 5.02
CA GLY A 37 1.42 1.71 4.36
C GLY A 37 1.16 0.55 3.41
N GLY A 38 1.37 0.79 2.12
CA GLY A 38 1.11 -0.15 1.04
C GLY A 38 1.48 -1.59 1.33
N SER A 39 0.60 -2.51 0.92
CA SER A 39 0.85 -3.94 1.07
C SER A 39 2.20 -4.31 0.47
N VAL A 40 2.89 -5.30 1.05
CA VAL A 40 4.15 -5.83 0.51
C VAL A 40 3.92 -6.24 -0.95
N GLY A 41 4.38 -5.41 -1.90
CA GLY A 41 4.06 -5.57 -3.33
C GLY A 41 3.45 -4.34 -4.00
N GLU A 42 3.17 -3.26 -3.26
CA GLU A 42 2.76 -1.99 -3.86
C GLU A 42 3.97 -1.29 -4.50
N ILE A 43 3.91 -1.08 -5.82
CA ILE A 43 4.95 -0.35 -6.59
C ILE A 43 4.70 1.16 -6.59
N GLY A 44 3.49 1.57 -6.21
CA GLY A 44 3.07 2.96 -6.09
C GLY A 44 1.56 3.06 -5.88
N SER A 45 1.02 4.28 -5.77
CA SER A 45 -0.42 4.52 -5.72
C SER A 45 -0.84 5.55 -6.75
N VAL A 46 -2.01 5.35 -7.34
CA VAL A 46 -2.65 6.28 -8.29
C VAL A 46 -3.97 6.69 -7.66
N ASN A 47 -4.18 7.99 -7.45
CA ASN A 47 -5.38 8.54 -6.78
C ASN A 47 -5.72 7.92 -5.41
N GLY A 48 -4.70 7.43 -4.68
CA GLY A 48 -4.89 6.78 -3.38
C GLY A 48 -5.31 5.31 -3.46
N GLN A 49 -5.40 4.73 -4.65
CA GLN A 49 -5.51 3.28 -4.84
C GLN A 49 -4.13 2.65 -5.07
N PRO A 50 -3.80 1.56 -4.35
CA PRO A 50 -2.51 0.90 -4.46
C PRO A 50 -2.37 0.16 -5.80
N VAL A 51 -1.30 0.44 -6.53
CA VAL A 51 -0.87 -0.31 -7.71
C VAL A 51 -0.04 -1.50 -7.24
N ASN A 52 -0.61 -2.69 -7.34
CA ASN A 52 0.09 -3.91 -6.96
C ASN A 52 1.02 -4.39 -8.08
N TYR A 53 2.20 -4.88 -7.70
CA TYR A 53 3.18 -5.48 -8.62
C TYR A 53 2.59 -6.68 -9.36
N GLU A 54 1.76 -7.47 -8.68
CA GLU A 54 1.12 -8.64 -9.25
C GLU A 54 0.15 -8.27 -10.39
N SER A 55 -0.63 -7.19 -10.24
CA SER A 55 -1.55 -6.73 -11.29
C SER A 55 -0.79 -6.18 -12.49
N TYR A 56 0.29 -5.43 -12.25
CA TYR A 56 1.18 -4.97 -13.33
C TYR A 56 1.82 -6.14 -14.08
N MET A 57 2.36 -7.14 -13.37
CA MET A 57 2.95 -8.32 -13.99
C MET A 57 1.94 -9.17 -14.76
N ALA A 58 0.69 -9.27 -14.28
CA ALA A 58 -0.37 -9.95 -15.00
C ALA A 58 -0.71 -9.24 -16.32
N ALA A 59 -0.89 -7.91 -16.29
CA ALA A 59 -1.16 -7.11 -17.48
C ALA A 59 0.00 -7.18 -18.49
N TYR A 60 1.24 -7.02 -18.01
CA TYR A 60 2.45 -7.11 -18.84
C TYR A 60 2.56 -8.46 -19.54
N ARG A 61 2.40 -9.59 -18.82
CA ARG A 61 2.47 -10.93 -19.42
C ARG A 61 1.39 -11.15 -20.48
N GLN A 62 0.16 -10.71 -20.22
CA GLN A 62 -0.92 -10.83 -21.18
C GLN A 62 -0.62 -10.08 -22.48
N LEU A 63 -0.13 -8.84 -22.38
CA LEU A 63 0.25 -8.02 -23.53
C LEU A 63 1.46 -8.60 -24.26
N TYR A 64 2.47 -9.06 -23.52
CA TYR A 64 3.65 -9.71 -24.07
C TYR A 64 3.27 -10.97 -24.87
N ASP A 65 2.45 -11.85 -24.29
CA ASP A 65 1.96 -13.07 -24.95
C ASP A 65 1.08 -12.76 -26.18
N GLN A 66 0.36 -11.64 -26.17
CA GLN A 66 -0.43 -11.19 -27.30
C GLN A 66 0.46 -10.71 -28.45
N VAL A 67 1.44 -9.86 -28.16
CA VAL A 67 2.39 -9.39 -29.17
C VAL A 67 3.19 -10.56 -29.72
N GLN A 68 3.74 -11.42 -28.86
CA GLN A 68 4.52 -12.58 -29.25
C GLN A 68 3.74 -13.59 -30.11
N ARG A 69 2.42 -13.71 -29.93
CA ARG A 69 1.59 -14.56 -30.81
C ARG A 69 1.29 -13.92 -32.16
N ASN A 70 1.32 -12.60 -32.24
CA ASN A 70 1.02 -11.85 -33.45
C ASN A 70 2.24 -11.65 -34.36
N GLN A 71 3.45 -11.89 -33.85
CA GLN A 71 4.69 -11.79 -34.62
C GLN A 71 5.54 -13.05 -34.44
N GLU A 72 6.12 -13.55 -35.53
CA GLU A 72 7.07 -14.68 -35.48
C GLU A 72 8.48 -14.24 -35.05
N GLU A 73 8.74 -12.93 -35.05
CA GLU A 73 10.03 -12.32 -34.74
C GLU A 73 10.16 -11.94 -33.26
N LEU A 74 11.39 -11.94 -32.74
CA LEU A 74 11.67 -11.60 -31.35
C LEU A 74 11.25 -10.16 -31.03
N ILE A 75 10.65 -9.96 -29.85
CA ILE A 75 10.23 -8.63 -29.40
C ILE A 75 11.47 -7.74 -29.21
N SER A 76 11.50 -6.62 -29.94
CA SER A 76 12.59 -5.64 -29.82
C SER A 76 12.52 -4.89 -28.48
N SER A 77 13.63 -4.29 -28.05
CA SER A 77 13.65 -3.47 -26.83
C SER A 77 12.70 -2.28 -26.88
N GLN A 78 12.43 -1.73 -28.07
CA GLN A 78 11.49 -0.65 -28.28
C GLN A 78 10.04 -1.13 -28.07
N GLN A 79 9.68 -2.25 -28.68
CA GLN A 79 8.35 -2.86 -28.48
C GLN A 79 8.13 -3.31 -27.04
N ASN A 80 9.18 -3.80 -26.36
CA ASN A 80 9.07 -4.17 -24.95
C ASN A 80 8.71 -2.97 -24.08
N LYS A 81 9.29 -1.79 -24.33
CA LYS A 81 8.91 -0.55 -23.63
C LYS A 81 7.45 -0.17 -23.88
N GLU A 82 7.00 -0.28 -25.12
CA GLU A 82 5.60 0.00 -25.47
C GLU A 82 4.62 -0.93 -24.75
N ILE A 83 5.02 -2.20 -24.55
CA ILE A 83 4.25 -3.17 -23.76
C ILE A 83 4.25 -2.82 -22.27
N GLU A 84 5.40 -2.40 -21.72
CA GLU A 84 5.51 -1.95 -20.32
C GLU A 84 4.63 -0.72 -20.05
N ASP A 85 4.69 0.29 -20.93
CA ASP A 85 3.88 1.51 -20.83
C ASP A 85 2.38 1.19 -20.92
N ALA A 86 1.98 0.36 -21.90
CA ALA A 86 0.58 -0.05 -22.06
C ALA A 86 0.08 -0.88 -20.86
N ALA A 87 0.92 -1.74 -20.28
CA ALA A 87 0.57 -2.50 -19.09
C ALA A 87 0.35 -1.59 -17.87
N PHE A 88 1.17 -0.54 -17.73
CA PHE A 88 1.01 0.43 -16.67
C PHE A 88 -0.28 1.25 -16.84
N ASP A 89 -0.55 1.74 -18.04
CA ASP A 89 -1.76 2.50 -18.37
C ASP A 89 -3.04 1.68 -18.13
N GLU A 90 -3.05 0.39 -18.46
CA GLU A 90 -4.18 -0.50 -18.19
C GLU A 90 -4.47 -0.60 -16.68
N VAL A 91 -3.43 -0.80 -15.87
CA VAL A 91 -3.57 -0.87 -14.40
C VAL A 91 -4.00 0.48 -13.83
N VAL A 92 -3.44 1.59 -14.32
CA VAL A 92 -3.85 2.95 -13.95
C VAL A 92 -5.32 3.20 -14.28
N THR A 93 -5.77 2.79 -15.47
CA THR A 93 -7.15 3.00 -15.94
C THR A 93 -8.15 2.20 -15.10
N GLN A 94 -7.79 1.00 -14.66
CA GLN A 94 -8.62 0.20 -13.74
C GLN A 94 -8.76 0.83 -12.35
N LEU A 95 -7.89 1.78 -11.99
CA LEU A 95 -7.90 2.52 -10.73
C LEU A 95 -8.53 3.92 -10.84
N LEU A 96 -9.02 4.33 -12.03
CA LEU A 96 -9.78 5.57 -12.22
C LEU A 96 -11.29 5.31 -12.09
#